data_AF-A0A9X1V1I4-F1
#
_entry.id   AF-A0A9X1V1I4-F1
#
_cell.length_a   1.000
_cell.length_b   1.000
_cell.length_c   1.000
_cell.angle_alpha   90.00
_cell.angle_beta   90.00
_cell.angle_gamma   90.00
#
_symmetry.space_group_name_H-M   'P 1'
#
loop_
_entity.id
_entity.type
_entity.pdbx_description
1 polymer ?
#
loop_
_entity_poly.entity_id
_entity_poly.type
_entity_poly.pdbx_seq_one_letter_code
_entity_poly.pdbx_strand_id
1 'polypeptide(L)'
;MKKIIYLMVLILGFSGCSVESYDSNEDLVTADARGGNALAADANEFEYPGEDVCVGEEATFTFNVPVGTNIQIQELKDGEWEQVEQESATTSNPQVYTMNWDTPGVHFFRYKAGPGGHTQIAPITVVNCSDCEESFSYVDNNNGSYTFTYVPANDMENAEIIFTFAQSVVNEWGESSVTTEWTTAGQTEHAFLDLEACQQYWWVVSLKKDCNGNTPNNNVWTDFKVNNVSKKNDQTPNITQSCEN
;
A
#
# COMPACT_ATOMS: atom_id res chain seq x y z
N MET A 1 49.86 54.60 -13.99
CA MET A 1 50.47 55.30 -15.15
C MET A 1 50.82 54.26 -16.21
N LYS A 2 50.35 54.50 -17.44
CA LYS A 2 50.45 53.64 -18.64
C LYS A 2 51.88 53.53 -19.19
N LYS A 3 52.16 52.40 -19.89
CA LYS A 3 52.98 52.21 -21.11
C LYS A 3 53.03 50.69 -21.38
N ILE A 4 52.17 50.09 -22.22
CA ILE A 4 52.22 49.96 -23.70
C ILE A 4 53.62 49.66 -24.23
N ILE A 5 53.85 48.40 -24.64
CA ILE A 5 54.84 48.00 -25.66
C ILE A 5 54.19 46.96 -26.60
N TYR A 6 54.25 47.30 -27.88
CA TYR A 6 53.94 46.59 -29.14
C TYR A 6 54.79 45.31 -29.30
N LEU A 7 54.29 44.15 -29.78
CA LEU A 7 53.93 43.75 -31.16
C LEU A 7 54.97 42.75 -31.70
N MET A 8 54.55 41.53 -32.06
CA MET A 8 55.00 40.89 -33.31
C MET A 8 54.08 39.74 -33.73
N VAL A 9 53.66 39.86 -34.98
CA VAL A 9 52.86 38.98 -35.82
C VAL A 9 53.72 37.85 -36.36
N LEU A 10 53.19 36.62 -36.50
CA LEU A 10 53.42 35.82 -37.71
C LEU A 10 52.29 34.81 -37.97
N ILE A 11 51.74 34.95 -39.16
CA ILE A 11 50.71 34.16 -39.85
C ILE A 11 51.40 32.96 -40.54
N LEU A 12 50.73 31.81 -40.63
CA LEU A 12 50.79 30.92 -41.80
C LEU A 12 49.57 30.00 -41.81
N GLY A 13 48.71 30.16 -42.82
CA GLY A 13 47.64 29.23 -43.18
C GLY A 13 47.96 28.52 -44.49
N PHE A 14 47.25 27.41 -44.76
CA PHE A 14 46.90 26.81 -46.05
C PHE A 14 45.75 25.82 -45.72
N SER A 15 44.46 26.03 -46.06
CA SER A 15 43.75 25.95 -47.36
C SER A 15 44.02 24.66 -48.15
N GLY A 16 43.08 23.70 -48.14
CA GLY A 16 42.23 23.37 -49.31
C GLY A 16 42.65 21.98 -49.85
N CYS A 17 41.86 21.11 -50.49
CA CYS A 17 40.59 21.13 -51.20
C CYS A 17 40.12 19.64 -51.29
N SER A 18 38.84 19.31 -51.06
CA SER A 18 37.77 19.08 -52.07
C SER A 18 37.53 17.62 -52.46
N VAL A 19 36.30 17.17 -52.16
CA VAL A 19 35.34 16.29 -52.86
C VAL A 19 35.78 15.43 -54.06
N GLU A 20 35.33 14.17 -54.09
CA GLU A 20 34.29 13.70 -55.03
C GLU A 20 33.71 12.31 -54.68
N SER A 21 32.45 12.14 -55.08
CA SER A 21 31.48 11.07 -54.84
C SER A 21 31.68 9.81 -55.71
N TYR A 22 31.21 8.65 -55.25
CA TYR A 22 30.50 7.71 -56.15
C TYR A 22 29.42 6.92 -55.40
N ASP A 23 28.29 6.85 -56.10
CA ASP A 23 26.99 6.25 -55.84
C ASP A 23 26.97 4.79 -56.30
N SER A 24 26.34 3.91 -55.51
CA SER A 24 25.86 2.59 -55.96
C SER A 24 24.74 2.08 -55.04
N ASN A 25 23.50 2.43 -55.40
CA ASN A 25 22.31 1.55 -55.37
C ASN A 25 22.68 0.12 -55.88
N GLU A 26 22.22 -1.05 -55.41
CA GLU A 26 21.03 -1.56 -54.71
C GLU A 26 21.48 -2.78 -53.86
N ASP A 27 20.86 -3.20 -52.76
CA ASP A 27 19.62 -3.97 -52.78
C ASP A 27 18.95 -4.00 -51.39
N LEU A 28 17.63 -3.86 -51.42
CA LEU A 28 16.72 -3.86 -50.28
C LEU A 28 16.61 -5.26 -49.64
N VAL A 29 16.87 -5.34 -48.34
CA VAL A 29 16.16 -6.29 -47.47
C VAL A 29 15.39 -5.47 -46.44
N THR A 30 14.10 -5.29 -46.76
CA THR A 30 13.06 -4.86 -45.83
C THR A 30 13.04 -5.76 -44.60
N ALA A 31 13.49 -5.22 -43.48
CA ALA A 31 12.95 -5.57 -42.17
C ALA A 31 12.08 -4.39 -41.74
N ASP A 32 10.78 -4.51 -42.00
CA ASP A 32 9.75 -3.64 -41.46
C ASP A 32 9.65 -3.89 -39.95
N ALA A 33 10.53 -3.25 -39.20
CA ALA A 33 10.23 -2.88 -37.83
C ALA A 33 9.70 -1.46 -37.91
N ARG A 34 8.38 -1.31 -37.82
CA ARG A 34 7.76 -0.09 -37.27
C ARG A 34 8.41 0.16 -35.91
N GLY A 35 9.53 0.87 -35.93
CA GLY A 35 10.01 1.64 -34.80
C GLY A 35 8.93 2.68 -34.56
N GLY A 36 7.92 2.29 -33.79
CA GLY A 36 7.07 3.25 -33.12
C GLY A 36 8.02 4.25 -32.48
N ASN A 37 7.83 5.53 -32.80
CA ASN A 37 8.61 6.62 -32.25
C ASN A 37 8.85 6.31 -30.78
N ALA A 38 10.08 5.93 -30.44
CA ALA A 38 10.54 6.06 -29.08
C ALA A 38 10.42 7.57 -28.85
N LEU A 39 9.37 7.95 -28.12
CA LEU A 39 9.30 9.27 -27.52
C LEU A 39 10.63 9.36 -26.77
N ALA A 40 11.52 10.23 -27.26
CA ALA A 40 12.68 10.61 -26.50
C ALA A 40 12.12 11.10 -25.16
N ALA A 41 12.42 10.38 -24.08
CA ALA A 41 12.06 10.82 -22.74
C ALA A 41 12.58 12.24 -22.61
N ASP A 42 11.66 13.20 -22.42
CA ASP A 42 12.05 14.59 -22.29
C ASP A 42 12.87 14.66 -21.02
N ALA A 43 14.18 14.95 -21.16
CA ALA A 43 15.01 15.18 -20.00
C ALA A 43 14.37 16.32 -19.21
N ASN A 44 14.12 16.09 -17.91
CA ASN A 44 13.44 16.95 -16.94
C ASN A 44 11.93 16.71 -16.71
N GLU A 45 11.41 15.52 -17.02
CA GLU A 45 10.06 15.13 -16.61
C GLU A 45 10.03 14.58 -15.16
N PHE A 46 8.96 14.90 -14.43
CA PHE A 46 8.69 14.37 -13.08
C PHE A 46 7.31 13.73 -13.06
N GLU A 47 7.27 12.43 -12.75
CA GLU A 47 6.05 11.65 -12.64
C GLU A 47 5.76 11.38 -11.17
N TYR A 48 4.49 11.50 -10.80
CA TYR A 48 3.96 11.28 -9.46
C TYR A 48 2.56 10.63 -9.58
N PRO A 49 2.02 10.03 -8.50
CA PRO A 49 0.70 9.41 -8.54
C PRO A 49 -0.37 10.40 -9.00
N GLY A 50 -1.04 10.07 -10.10
CA GLY A 50 -2.09 10.92 -10.71
C GLY A 50 -3.51 10.58 -10.26
N GLU A 51 -3.67 9.51 -9.49
CA GLU A 51 -4.94 8.99 -8.97
C GLU A 51 -4.86 8.89 -7.43
N ASP A 52 -5.98 8.58 -6.79
CA ASP A 52 -6.03 8.34 -5.35
C ASP A 52 -5.10 7.16 -4.99
N VAL A 53 -4.28 7.35 -3.96
CA VAL A 53 -3.37 6.31 -3.45
C VAL A 53 -4.02 5.61 -2.27
N CYS A 54 -3.85 4.30 -2.17
CA CYS A 54 -4.40 3.52 -1.09
C CYS A 54 -3.53 3.62 0.16
N VAL A 55 -4.15 3.74 1.34
CA VAL A 55 -3.46 3.56 2.62
C VAL A 55 -2.71 2.23 2.61
N GLY A 56 -1.46 2.24 3.08
CA GLY A 56 -0.58 1.07 3.11
C GLY A 56 0.12 0.72 1.78
N GLU A 57 -0.33 1.26 0.64
CA GLU A 57 0.33 1.02 -0.66
C GLU A 57 1.49 1.98 -0.92
N GLU A 58 2.52 1.49 -1.63
CA GLU A 58 3.66 2.31 -2.05
C GLU A 58 3.30 3.19 -3.24
N ALA A 59 3.35 4.51 -3.05
CA ALA A 59 3.40 5.49 -4.13
C ALA A 59 4.82 5.67 -4.65
N THR A 60 4.94 5.89 -5.96
CA THR A 60 6.22 6.12 -6.64
C THR A 60 6.35 7.56 -7.15
N PHE A 61 7.51 8.17 -6.90
CA PHE A 61 7.92 9.45 -7.46
C PHE A 61 9.12 9.24 -8.37
N THR A 62 8.97 9.53 -9.66
CA THR A 62 9.96 9.21 -10.69
C THR A 62 10.52 10.47 -11.32
N PHE A 63 11.82 10.67 -11.18
CA PHE A 63 12.56 11.79 -11.74
C PHE A 63 13.33 11.35 -13.00
N ASN A 64 12.93 11.86 -14.16
CA ASN A 64 13.64 11.69 -15.43
C ASN A 64 14.70 12.79 -15.60
N VAL A 65 15.74 12.78 -14.75
CA VAL A 65 16.79 13.81 -14.69
C VAL A 65 18.19 13.20 -14.95
N PRO A 66 19.17 14.00 -15.43
CA PRO A 66 20.54 13.51 -15.60
C PRO A 66 21.13 12.96 -14.29
N VAL A 67 21.95 11.92 -14.40
CA VAL A 67 22.77 11.41 -13.28
C VAL A 67 23.65 12.52 -12.71
N GLY A 68 23.74 12.59 -11.39
CA GLY A 68 24.43 13.66 -10.67
C GLY A 68 23.55 14.86 -10.30
N THR A 69 22.24 14.79 -10.57
CA THR A 69 21.29 15.85 -10.19
C THR A 69 20.96 15.76 -8.71
N ASN A 70 20.93 16.89 -8.00
CA ASN A 70 20.42 16.94 -6.62
C ASN A 70 18.89 16.86 -6.62
N ILE A 71 18.30 16.01 -5.78
CA ILE A 71 16.86 15.91 -5.56
C ILE A 71 16.51 16.23 -4.11
N GLN A 72 15.39 16.92 -3.91
CA GLN A 72 14.71 17.05 -2.61
C GLN A 72 13.20 16.90 -2.82
N ILE A 73 12.54 16.13 -1.95
CA ILE A 73 11.09 16.04 -1.87
C ILE A 73 10.66 16.52 -0.49
N GLN A 74 9.64 17.38 -0.46
CA GLN A 74 9.10 17.93 0.76
C GLN A 74 7.59 17.79 0.79
N GLU A 75 7.07 17.54 1.99
CA GLU A 75 5.65 17.40 2.30
C GLU A 75 5.23 18.53 3.25
N LEU A 76 4.02 19.06 3.09
CA LEU A 76 3.47 20.04 4.02
C LEU A 76 2.82 19.33 5.21
N LYS A 77 3.39 19.48 6.41
CA LYS A 77 2.87 18.94 7.67
C LYS A 77 2.71 20.06 8.68
N ASP A 78 1.54 20.15 9.32
CA ASP A 78 1.22 21.18 10.32
C ASP A 78 1.51 22.63 9.88
N GLY A 79 1.41 22.90 8.57
CA GLY A 79 1.68 24.22 7.98
C GLY A 79 3.15 24.50 7.69
N GLU A 80 4.05 23.56 7.93
CA GLU A 80 5.48 23.66 7.64
C GLU A 80 5.90 22.62 6.58
N TRP A 81 6.88 22.98 5.75
CA TRP A 81 7.41 22.07 4.74
C TRP A 81 8.53 21.23 5.33
N GLU A 82 8.28 19.95 5.49
CA GLU A 82 9.24 18.98 6.00
C GLU A 82 9.90 18.21 4.86
N GLN A 83 11.18 17.88 5.02
CA GLN A 83 11.90 17.09 4.03
C GLN A 83 11.66 15.61 4.27
N VAL A 84 11.06 14.97 3.26
CA VAL A 84 10.75 13.53 3.28
C VAL A 84 11.78 12.72 2.51
N GLU A 85 12.48 13.34 1.55
CA GLU A 85 13.55 12.69 0.78
C GLU A 85 14.60 13.71 0.32
N GLN A 86 15.88 13.31 0.28
CA GLN A 86 16.97 14.12 -0.27
C GLN A 86 18.12 13.26 -0.78
N GLU A 87 18.51 13.54 -2.02
CA GLU A 87 19.70 12.98 -2.64
C GLU A 87 20.61 14.11 -3.15
N SER A 88 21.89 14.07 -2.81
CA SER A 88 22.85 15.10 -3.25
C SER A 88 23.21 14.99 -4.73
N ALA A 89 23.10 13.78 -5.30
CA ALA A 89 23.46 13.47 -6.67
C ALA A 89 22.83 12.12 -7.06
N THR A 90 21.85 12.12 -7.98
CA THR A 90 21.21 10.91 -8.50
C THR A 90 22.23 9.95 -9.08
N THR A 91 21.96 8.65 -8.98
CA THR A 91 22.86 7.59 -9.50
C THR A 91 22.29 6.89 -10.73
N SER A 92 21.00 7.03 -10.99
CA SER A 92 20.31 6.50 -12.18
C SER A 92 19.44 7.55 -12.88
N ASN A 93 18.97 7.22 -14.08
CA ASN A 93 17.92 7.94 -14.79
C ASN A 93 17.00 6.91 -15.48
N PRO A 94 15.74 6.74 -15.04
CA PRO A 94 15.08 7.52 -13.98
C PRO A 94 15.63 7.23 -12.57
N GLN A 95 15.44 8.20 -11.67
CA GLN A 95 15.61 8.03 -10.23
C GLN A 95 14.23 7.88 -9.60
N VAL A 96 14.03 6.84 -8.80
CA VAL A 96 12.72 6.48 -8.21
C VAL A 96 12.80 6.57 -6.68
N TYR A 97 11.77 7.15 -6.07
CA TYR A 97 11.57 7.16 -4.63
C TYR A 97 10.18 6.61 -4.31
N THR A 98 10.08 5.82 -3.25
CA THR A 98 8.81 5.25 -2.77
C THR A 98 8.39 5.91 -1.46
N MET A 99 7.07 6.06 -1.27
CA MET A 99 6.46 6.54 -0.02
C MET A 99 5.20 5.74 0.25
N ASN A 100 4.84 5.58 1.52
CA ASN A 100 3.58 5.00 1.95
C ASN A 100 2.94 5.88 3.04
N TRP A 101 1.63 5.70 3.25
CA TRP A 101 0.88 6.43 4.28
C TRP A 101 0.01 5.47 5.08
N ASP A 102 0.00 5.64 6.40
CA ASP A 102 -0.76 4.80 7.33
C ASP A 102 -2.16 5.37 7.64
N THR A 103 -2.44 6.59 7.18
CA THR A 103 -3.71 7.28 7.43
C THR A 103 -4.21 7.97 6.17
N PRO A 104 -5.53 7.96 5.91
CA PRO A 104 -6.10 8.68 4.78
C PRO A 104 -6.00 10.19 5.00
N GLY A 105 -5.88 10.94 3.90
CA GLY A 105 -5.67 12.38 3.96
C GLY A 105 -5.35 13.01 2.62
N VAL A 106 -5.26 14.34 2.60
CA VAL A 106 -4.80 15.08 1.44
C VAL A 106 -3.39 15.59 1.73
N HIS A 107 -2.43 15.16 0.92
CA HIS A 107 -1.02 15.43 1.11
C HIS A 107 -0.52 16.40 0.04
N PHE A 108 0.20 17.44 0.47
CA PHE A 108 0.75 18.45 -0.42
C PHE A 108 2.25 18.28 -0.52
N PHE A 109 2.74 18.15 -1.76
CA PHE A 109 4.16 17.96 -2.02
C PHE A 109 4.75 19.09 -2.85
N ARG A 110 6.02 19.34 -2.62
CA ARG A 110 6.88 20.11 -3.52
C ARG A 110 8.22 19.41 -3.65
N TYR A 111 8.83 19.52 -4.82
CA TYR A 111 10.11 18.92 -5.09
C TYR A 111 11.10 19.96 -5.62
N LYS A 112 12.38 19.64 -5.57
CA LYS A 112 13.45 20.40 -6.23
C LYS A 112 14.36 19.41 -6.95
N ALA A 113 14.65 19.69 -8.21
CA ALA A 113 15.63 18.95 -9.01
C ALA A 113 16.69 19.92 -9.55
N GLY A 114 17.95 19.70 -9.17
CA GLY A 114 19.09 20.53 -9.57
C GLY A 114 19.15 21.90 -8.86
N PRO A 115 19.79 22.90 -9.48
CA PRO A 115 20.07 24.19 -8.82
C PRO A 115 18.84 25.11 -8.64
N GLY A 116 17.65 24.68 -9.08
CA GLY A 116 16.42 25.47 -9.08
C GLY A 116 15.77 25.68 -7.70
N GLY A 117 14.60 26.33 -7.72
CA GLY A 117 13.69 26.41 -6.58
C GLY A 117 12.80 25.17 -6.48
N HIS A 118 11.87 25.19 -5.51
CA HIS A 118 10.88 24.12 -5.40
C HIS A 118 9.72 24.32 -6.39
N THR A 119 9.26 23.22 -6.98
CA THR A 119 8.04 23.10 -7.77
C THR A 119 7.00 22.36 -6.95
N GLN A 120 5.80 22.93 -6.80
CA GLN A 120 4.69 22.28 -6.13
C GLN A 120 3.89 21.44 -7.12
N ILE A 121 3.45 20.25 -6.71
CA ILE A 121 2.57 19.38 -7.52
C ILE A 121 1.12 19.46 -7.08
N ALA A 122 0.23 18.84 -7.85
CA ALA A 122 -1.14 18.61 -7.41
C ALA A 122 -1.14 17.81 -6.09
N PRO A 123 -2.10 18.07 -5.19
CA PRO A 123 -2.21 17.29 -3.96
C PRO A 123 -2.49 15.82 -4.29
N ILE A 124 -1.89 14.94 -3.50
CA ILE A 124 -2.14 13.49 -3.57
C ILE A 124 -3.20 13.19 -2.51
N THR A 125 -4.29 12.55 -2.92
CA THR A 125 -5.31 12.06 -2.00
C THR A 125 -4.96 10.63 -1.63
N VAL A 126 -4.81 10.36 -0.34
CA VAL A 126 -4.68 9.02 0.21
C VAL A 126 -6.04 8.61 0.75
N VAL A 127 -6.57 7.50 0.26
CA VAL A 127 -7.89 6.97 0.62
C VAL A 127 -7.78 5.53 1.13
N ASN A 128 -8.80 5.09 1.85
CA ASN A 128 -8.96 3.65 2.09
C ASN A 128 -9.56 3.03 0.83
N CYS A 129 -8.75 2.34 0.03
CA CYS A 129 -9.19 1.69 -1.20
C CYS A 129 -9.86 0.33 -0.98
N SER A 130 -9.94 -0.15 0.25
CA SER A 130 -10.69 -1.35 0.61
C SER A 130 -12.19 -1.10 0.43
N ASP A 131 -12.73 -1.42 -0.75
CA ASP A 131 -14.16 -1.34 -1.06
C ASP A 131 -15.02 -2.37 -0.27
N CYS A 132 -14.40 -3.20 0.56
CA CYS A 132 -15.12 -4.13 1.42
C CYS A 132 -15.58 -3.43 2.70
N GLU A 133 -16.88 -3.49 2.96
CA GLU A 133 -17.40 -3.16 4.27
C GLU A 133 -16.97 -4.23 5.29
N GLU A 134 -16.53 -3.79 6.47
CA GLU A 134 -16.30 -4.69 7.59
C GLU A 134 -17.59 -5.46 7.86
N SER A 135 -17.49 -6.79 7.97
CA SER A 135 -18.65 -7.62 8.22
C SER A 135 -18.33 -8.78 9.14
N PHE A 136 -19.33 -9.15 9.94
CA PHE A 136 -19.28 -10.31 10.81
C PHE A 136 -20.62 -11.05 10.74
N SER A 137 -20.54 -12.38 10.65
CA SER A 137 -21.69 -13.26 10.60
C SER A 137 -21.37 -14.62 11.22
N TYR A 138 -22.39 -15.42 11.48
CA TYR A 138 -22.22 -16.82 11.83
C TYR A 138 -23.33 -17.69 11.23
N VAL A 139 -23.06 -18.99 11.11
CA VAL A 139 -24.01 -20.01 10.70
C VAL A 139 -24.05 -21.14 11.73
N ASP A 140 -25.25 -21.59 12.10
CA ASP A 140 -25.45 -22.84 12.85
C ASP A 140 -25.37 -24.03 11.88
N ASN A 141 -24.42 -24.93 12.10
CA ASN A 141 -24.20 -26.09 11.26
C ASN A 141 -25.18 -27.25 11.58
N ASN A 142 -26.14 -27.04 12.48
CA ASN A 142 -27.17 -28.00 12.92
C ASN A 142 -26.63 -29.29 13.54
N ASN A 143 -25.39 -29.26 14.03
CA ASN A 143 -24.73 -30.39 14.69
C ASN A 143 -24.08 -29.98 16.02
N GLY A 144 -24.42 -28.81 16.55
CA GLY A 144 -23.78 -28.22 17.74
C GLY A 144 -22.49 -27.46 17.45
N SER A 145 -22.09 -27.34 16.19
CA SER A 145 -21.01 -26.45 15.76
C SER A 145 -21.52 -25.21 15.03
N TYR A 146 -20.70 -24.16 15.07
CA TYR A 146 -20.98 -22.85 14.49
C TYR A 146 -19.80 -22.44 13.63
N THR A 147 -20.08 -21.86 12.46
CA THR A 147 -19.08 -21.25 11.60
C THR A 147 -19.18 -19.75 11.73
N PHE A 148 -18.17 -19.11 12.31
CA PHE A 148 -18.05 -17.67 12.39
C PHE A 148 -17.27 -17.15 11.21
N THR A 149 -17.71 -16.06 10.60
CA THR A 149 -17.06 -15.42 9.44
C THR A 149 -16.84 -13.95 9.72
N TYR A 150 -15.63 -13.46 9.47
CA TYR A 150 -15.23 -12.07 9.62
C TYR A 150 -14.49 -11.59 8.37
N VAL A 151 -14.84 -10.38 7.91
CA VAL A 151 -14.12 -9.66 6.85
C VAL A 151 -13.72 -8.31 7.43
N PRO A 152 -12.41 -8.03 7.59
CA PRO A 152 -11.95 -6.73 8.06
C PRO A 152 -12.01 -5.70 6.92
N ALA A 153 -12.30 -4.44 7.26
CA ALA A 153 -12.24 -3.34 6.29
C ALA A 153 -10.82 -2.83 6.08
N ASN A 154 -9.90 -2.99 7.03
CA ASN A 154 -8.53 -2.48 6.93
C ASN A 154 -7.55 -3.55 7.36
N ASP A 155 -6.29 -3.43 6.93
CA ASP A 155 -5.20 -4.25 7.42
C ASP A 155 -5.00 -4.01 8.92
N MET A 156 -4.75 -5.07 9.68
CA MET A 156 -4.49 -5.02 11.11
C MET A 156 -3.40 -6.02 11.47
N GLU A 157 -2.23 -5.51 11.82
CA GLU A 157 -1.14 -6.33 12.37
C GLU A 157 -1.43 -6.71 13.83
N ASN A 158 -1.13 -7.96 14.18
CA ASN A 158 -1.24 -8.53 15.52
C ASN A 158 -2.59 -8.19 16.21
N ALA A 159 -3.68 -8.30 15.46
CA ALA A 159 -5.03 -8.05 15.95
C ALA A 159 -5.46 -9.13 16.95
N GLU A 160 -5.95 -8.71 18.11
CA GLU A 160 -6.53 -9.63 19.08
C GLU A 160 -7.98 -9.95 18.70
N ILE A 161 -8.28 -11.21 18.38
CA ILE A 161 -9.64 -11.69 18.20
C ILE A 161 -10.13 -12.39 19.47
N ILE A 162 -11.37 -12.11 19.87
CA ILE A 162 -11.94 -12.58 21.13
C ILE A 162 -13.34 -13.11 20.89
N PHE A 163 -13.57 -14.40 21.17
CA PHE A 163 -14.90 -14.99 21.25
C PHE A 163 -15.37 -15.05 22.70
N THR A 164 -16.65 -14.74 22.97
CA THR A 164 -17.25 -14.87 24.32
C THR A 164 -18.32 -15.96 24.36
N PHE A 165 -18.03 -17.04 25.06
CA PHE A 165 -18.85 -18.25 25.20
C PHE A 165 -19.49 -18.35 26.61
N ALA A 166 -20.40 -17.43 26.94
CA ALA A 166 -20.84 -17.19 28.33
C ALA A 166 -21.43 -18.38 29.11
N GLN A 167 -22.16 -19.29 28.45
CA GLN A 167 -22.82 -20.45 29.07
C GLN A 167 -22.56 -21.74 28.27
N SER A 168 -21.37 -21.84 27.69
CA SER A 168 -20.92 -23.04 27.01
C SER A 168 -19.42 -23.26 27.24
N VAL A 169 -18.97 -24.46 26.89
CA VAL A 169 -17.55 -24.78 26.82
C VAL A 169 -17.23 -25.06 25.37
N VAL A 170 -16.11 -24.53 24.90
CA VAL A 170 -15.53 -24.93 23.61
C VAL A 170 -15.12 -26.39 23.73
N ASN A 171 -15.80 -27.25 22.97
CA ASN A 171 -15.47 -28.67 22.92
C ASN A 171 -14.26 -28.89 22.01
N GLU A 172 -14.28 -28.27 20.82
CA GLU A 172 -13.19 -28.33 19.85
C GLU A 172 -13.28 -27.13 18.90
N TRP A 173 -12.11 -26.64 18.47
CA TRP A 173 -11.97 -25.82 17.28
C TRP A 173 -11.81 -26.74 16.08
N GLY A 174 -12.68 -26.57 15.09
CA GLY A 174 -12.68 -27.34 13.85
C GLY A 174 -11.80 -26.70 12.78
N GLU A 175 -12.21 -26.87 11.52
CA GLU A 175 -11.55 -26.24 10.39
C GLU A 175 -11.63 -24.71 10.49
N SER A 176 -10.65 -24.04 9.88
CA SER A 176 -10.59 -22.59 9.78
C SER A 176 -9.86 -22.17 8.51
N SER A 177 -10.09 -20.94 8.06
CA SER A 177 -9.33 -20.35 6.93
C SER A 177 -7.88 -20.06 7.28
N VAL A 178 -7.56 -19.97 8.57
CA VAL A 178 -6.27 -19.53 9.09
C VAL A 178 -5.91 -20.32 10.34
N THR A 179 -4.66 -20.78 10.41
CA THR A 179 -4.13 -21.43 11.62
C THR A 179 -4.21 -20.46 12.79
N THR A 180 -4.95 -20.83 13.83
CA THR A 180 -5.22 -19.95 14.98
C THR A 180 -4.86 -20.68 16.27
N GLU A 181 -4.00 -20.06 17.08
CA GLU A 181 -3.66 -20.57 18.41
C GLU A 181 -4.53 -19.87 19.47
N TRP A 182 -5.42 -20.65 20.10
CA TRP A 182 -6.39 -20.13 21.06
C TRP A 182 -5.88 -20.20 22.50
N THR A 183 -6.12 -19.13 23.26
CA THR A 183 -5.88 -19.05 24.69
C THR A 183 -7.20 -18.76 25.42
N THR A 184 -7.60 -19.68 26.30
CA THR A 184 -8.81 -19.53 27.11
C THR A 184 -8.59 -18.61 28.32
N ALA A 185 -9.49 -17.65 28.52
CA ALA A 185 -9.54 -16.77 29.69
C ALA A 185 -10.95 -16.70 30.30
N GLY A 186 -11.30 -17.69 31.12
CA GLY A 186 -12.63 -17.75 31.73
C GLY A 186 -13.70 -18.15 30.72
N GLN A 187 -14.51 -17.18 30.27
CA GLN A 187 -15.58 -17.39 29.28
C GLN A 187 -15.20 -16.88 27.89
N THR A 188 -13.93 -16.50 27.69
CA THR A 188 -13.44 -15.97 26.42
C THR A 188 -12.32 -16.83 25.85
N GLU A 189 -12.26 -16.90 24.53
CA GLU A 189 -11.14 -17.47 23.76
C GLU A 189 -10.46 -16.36 22.99
N HIS A 190 -9.15 -16.27 23.11
CA HIS A 190 -8.32 -15.20 22.54
C HIS A 190 -7.34 -15.77 21.52
N ALA A 191 -7.09 -15.05 20.45
CA ALA A 191 -5.98 -15.32 19.53
C ALA A 191 -5.46 -14.01 18.93
N PHE A 192 -4.21 -14.03 18.46
CA PHE A 192 -3.59 -12.91 17.77
C PHE A 192 -3.31 -13.29 16.31
N LEU A 193 -3.71 -12.45 15.36
CA LEU A 193 -3.58 -12.68 13.92
C LEU A 193 -3.22 -11.38 13.19
N ASP A 194 -2.46 -11.51 12.11
CA ASP A 194 -2.39 -10.45 11.10
C ASP A 194 -3.59 -10.61 10.17
N LEU A 195 -4.42 -9.57 10.08
CA LEU A 195 -5.65 -9.56 9.29
C LEU A 195 -5.47 -8.62 8.10
N GLU A 196 -5.61 -9.16 6.90
CA GLU A 196 -5.55 -8.39 5.65
C GLU A 196 -6.95 -7.87 5.30
N ALA A 197 -7.03 -6.60 4.89
CA ALA A 197 -8.25 -5.96 4.44
C ALA A 197 -8.93 -6.81 3.38
N CYS A 198 -10.26 -6.93 3.46
CA CYS A 198 -11.09 -7.65 2.50
C CYS A 198 -10.83 -9.17 2.41
N GLN A 199 -9.94 -9.74 3.22
CA GLN A 199 -9.79 -11.18 3.33
C GLN A 199 -10.87 -11.77 4.23
N GLN A 200 -11.54 -12.82 3.75
CA GLN A 200 -12.51 -13.54 4.57
C GLN A 200 -11.81 -14.53 5.49
N TYR A 201 -12.01 -14.34 6.79
CA TYR A 201 -11.61 -15.28 7.83
C TYR A 201 -12.81 -16.07 8.33
N TRP A 202 -12.63 -17.37 8.58
CA TRP A 202 -13.67 -18.18 9.19
C TRP A 202 -13.11 -19.22 10.16
N TRP A 203 -13.90 -19.51 11.19
CA TRP A 203 -13.59 -20.49 12.23
C TRP A 203 -14.82 -21.34 12.54
N VAL A 204 -14.64 -22.66 12.52
CA VAL A 204 -15.64 -23.60 13.01
C VAL A 204 -15.36 -23.90 14.48
N VAL A 205 -16.37 -23.80 15.33
CA VAL A 205 -16.27 -24.17 16.74
C VAL A 205 -17.43 -25.05 17.15
N SER A 206 -17.13 -26.14 17.86
CA SER A 206 -18.11 -27.02 18.46
C SER A 206 -18.33 -26.58 19.91
N LEU A 207 -19.57 -26.23 20.25
CA LEU A 207 -19.93 -25.72 21.57
C LEU A 207 -20.77 -26.74 22.32
N LYS A 208 -20.38 -27.00 23.57
CA LYS A 208 -21.17 -27.81 24.49
C LYS A 208 -21.88 -26.88 25.47
N LYS A 209 -23.22 -26.82 25.39
CA LYS A 209 -24.04 -26.09 26.37
C LYS A 209 -23.74 -26.54 27.79
N ASP A 210 -23.60 -25.59 28.70
CA ASP A 210 -23.45 -25.85 30.13
C ASP A 210 -24.74 -25.50 30.89
N CYS A 211 -25.69 -26.43 30.94
CA CYS A 211 -27.04 -26.22 31.50
C CYS A 211 -27.08 -26.12 33.04
N ASN A 212 -26.10 -25.44 33.63
CA ASN A 212 -25.99 -25.22 35.06
C ASN A 212 -26.97 -24.11 35.50
N GLY A 213 -28.24 -24.47 35.69
CA GLY A 213 -29.26 -23.56 36.22
C GLY A 213 -30.70 -23.96 35.91
N ASN A 214 -31.65 -23.16 36.39
CA ASN A 214 -33.10 -23.30 36.09
C ASN A 214 -33.52 -22.55 34.81
N THR A 215 -32.58 -22.11 33.98
CA THR A 215 -32.90 -21.37 32.75
C THR A 215 -33.20 -22.35 31.61
N PRO A 216 -34.32 -22.19 30.88
CA PRO A 216 -34.67 -23.09 29.80
C PRO A 216 -33.73 -22.97 28.59
N ASN A 217 -33.02 -21.84 28.45
CA ASN A 217 -32.09 -21.57 27.36
C ASN A 217 -30.74 -21.07 27.90
N ASN A 218 -29.66 -21.48 27.24
CA ASN A 218 -28.29 -21.04 27.50
C ASN A 218 -27.76 -20.17 26.36
N ASN A 219 -27.12 -19.05 26.70
CA ASN A 219 -26.36 -18.22 25.77
C ASN A 219 -24.99 -18.86 25.52
N VAL A 220 -24.90 -19.71 24.50
CA VAL A 220 -23.67 -20.44 24.19
C VAL A 220 -22.61 -19.55 23.55
N TRP A 221 -23.01 -18.47 22.87
CA TRP A 221 -22.14 -17.40 22.38
C TRP A 221 -22.84 -16.05 22.50
N THR A 222 -22.06 -15.01 22.82
CA THR A 222 -22.61 -13.67 23.11
C THR A 222 -21.92 -12.53 22.38
N ASP A 223 -20.65 -12.68 22.00
CA ASP A 223 -19.89 -11.61 21.37
C ASP A 223 -18.65 -12.14 20.62
N PHE A 224 -18.27 -11.39 19.58
CA PHE A 224 -17.00 -11.51 18.88
C PHE A 224 -16.39 -10.12 18.80
N LYS A 225 -15.14 -9.99 19.23
CA LYS A 225 -14.41 -8.73 19.24
C LYS A 225 -13.12 -8.83 18.45
N VAL A 226 -12.72 -7.70 17.88
CA VAL A 226 -11.38 -7.48 17.33
C VAL A 226 -10.79 -6.25 18.02
N ASN A 227 -9.62 -6.38 18.62
CA ASN A 227 -8.97 -5.33 19.44
C ASN A 227 -9.93 -4.73 20.48
N ASN A 228 -10.67 -5.62 21.17
CA ASN A 228 -11.68 -5.29 22.18
C ASN A 228 -12.90 -4.48 21.67
N VAL A 229 -13.07 -4.32 20.36
CA VAL A 229 -14.27 -3.71 19.74
C VAL A 229 -15.21 -4.83 19.27
N SER A 230 -16.44 -4.84 19.79
CA SER A 230 -17.48 -5.79 19.37
C SER A 230 -17.84 -5.62 17.91
N LYS A 231 -17.90 -6.74 17.18
CA LYS A 231 -18.32 -6.83 15.78
C LYS A 231 -19.73 -7.39 15.64
N LYS A 232 -20.40 -7.60 16.76
CA LYS A 232 -21.78 -8.02 16.81
C LYS A 232 -22.71 -6.91 16.31
N ASN A 233 -23.77 -7.31 15.64
CA ASN A 233 -24.78 -6.44 15.05
C ASN A 233 -26.18 -7.07 15.18
N ASP A 234 -27.21 -6.39 14.68
CA ASP A 234 -28.60 -6.85 14.76
C ASP A 234 -28.85 -8.17 14.01
N GLN A 235 -27.97 -8.56 13.09
CA GLN A 235 -28.03 -9.83 12.35
C GLN A 235 -27.27 -10.97 13.03
N THR A 236 -26.52 -10.68 14.09
CA THR A 236 -25.73 -11.65 14.86
C THR A 236 -26.16 -11.67 16.32
N PRO A 237 -27.43 -12.02 16.64
CA PRO A 237 -27.90 -12.09 18.01
C PRO A 237 -27.14 -13.17 18.81
N ASN A 238 -27.33 -13.21 20.14
CA ASN A 238 -26.78 -14.31 20.93
C ASN A 238 -27.20 -15.66 20.34
N ILE A 239 -26.26 -16.61 20.30
CA ILE A 239 -26.61 -17.99 19.99
C ILE A 239 -27.12 -18.61 21.29
N THR A 240 -28.36 -19.10 21.26
CA THR A 240 -28.99 -19.77 22.39
C THR A 240 -29.30 -21.22 22.09
N GLN A 241 -29.00 -22.12 23.02
CA GLN A 241 -29.41 -23.52 22.95
C GLN A 241 -30.38 -23.85 24.08
N SER A 242 -31.43 -24.61 23.78
CA SER A 242 -32.36 -25.11 24.80
C SER A 242 -31.69 -26.11 25.73
N CYS A 243 -32.00 -26.06 27.01
CA CYS A 243 -31.61 -27.03 28.03
C CYS A 243 -32.67 -28.12 28.26
N GLU A 244 -33.81 -28.03 27.57
CA GLU A 244 -34.81 -29.09 27.55
C GLU A 244 -34.36 -30.20 26.58
N ASN A 245 -34.42 -31.45 27.04
CA ASN A 245 -34.08 -32.64 26.25
C ASN A 245 -35.28 -33.14 25.43
#